data_AF-A0A1H5A9G4-F1
#
_entry.id   AF-A0A1H5A9G4-F1
#
_cell.length_a   1.000
_cell.length_b   1.000
_cell.length_c   1.000
_cell.angle_alpha   90.00
_cell.angle_beta   90.00
_cell.angle_gamma   90.00
#
_symmetry.space_group_name_H-M   'P 1'
#
loop_
_entity.id
_entity.type
_entity.pdbx_description
1 polymer ?
#
loop_
_entity_poly.entity_id
_entity_poly.type
_entity_poly.pdbx_seq_one_letter_code
_entity_poly.pdbx_strand_id
1 'polypeptide(L)'
;MAYDLLTVGAVGPAVMANALAGVLGVAVQDVDVADADGDQESRDWEAAVLCTYHGLRGDLAFSIDVYAQEFVADQPAESEVAAVLAKAAGTTVLFPADEAPPSAYWAVTPEGMLTRARLEPSDDEPPVFTVTAVEAPVPELPGAVVERFAEIVREQRPETPVADAFLASVTEFPLDGSLVVWERVIRQMESGWAPSGWYPADLYRERLEARDALAERAGELPAVVAARLGEVLRELDAIFVAGTEDDPDGSLRGRHAGWWWYRRPVPAPWDTP
;
A
#
# COMPACT_ATOMS: atom_id res chain seq x y z
N MET A 1 21.20 7.12 1.72
CA MET A 1 19.79 6.83 1.40
C MET A 1 19.07 8.16 1.23
N ALA A 2 17.99 8.18 0.44
CA ALA A 2 17.14 9.35 0.28
C ALA A 2 15.78 9.09 0.96
N TYR A 3 15.21 10.11 1.58
CA TYR A 3 13.87 10.09 2.14
C TYR A 3 13.08 11.27 1.56
N ASP A 4 11.85 11.01 1.13
CA ASP A 4 10.97 11.96 0.47
C ASP A 4 9.74 12.18 1.36
N LEU A 5 9.76 13.26 2.16
CA LEU A 5 8.76 13.51 3.18
C LEU A 5 7.91 14.73 2.82
N LEU A 6 6.64 14.69 3.18
CA LEU A 6 5.71 15.82 3.03
C LEU A 6 5.15 16.18 4.40
N THR A 7 4.93 17.47 4.68
CA THR A 7 4.37 17.93 5.96
C THR A 7 3.07 18.68 5.75
N VAL A 8 2.09 18.45 6.63
CA VAL A 8 0.80 19.17 6.60
C VAL A 8 0.96 20.60 7.14
N GLY A 9 1.63 20.73 8.29
CA GLY A 9 1.95 22.00 8.93
C GLY A 9 3.38 22.46 8.62
N ALA A 10 3.60 23.77 8.71
CA ALA A 10 4.92 24.37 8.51
C ALA A 10 5.88 23.96 9.64
N VAL A 11 7.07 23.49 9.26
CA VAL A 11 8.14 23.08 10.19
C VAL A 11 9.33 24.04 10.07
N GLY A 12 9.90 24.45 11.20
CA GLY A 12 11.09 25.31 11.20
C GLY A 12 12.39 24.52 10.97
N PRO A 13 13.42 25.10 10.31
CA PRO A 13 14.68 24.40 10.00
C PRO A 13 15.39 23.80 11.23
N ALA A 14 15.36 24.51 12.36
CA ALA A 14 15.95 24.03 13.60
C ALA A 14 15.25 22.77 14.15
N VAL A 15 13.94 22.64 13.93
CA VAL A 15 13.19 21.44 14.36
C VAL A 15 13.52 20.27 13.44
N MET A 16 13.57 20.50 12.13
CA MET A 16 14.01 19.49 11.15
C MET A 16 15.41 18.97 11.50
N ALA A 17 16.39 19.88 11.70
CA ALA A 17 17.76 19.51 12.03
C ALA A 17 17.86 18.64 13.29
N ASN A 18 17.16 19.03 14.37
CA ASN A 18 17.17 18.27 15.62
C ASN A 18 16.51 16.89 15.46
N ALA A 19 15.39 16.80 14.73
CA ALA A 19 14.70 15.53 14.50
C ALA A 19 15.56 14.56 13.68
N LEU A 20 16.14 15.05 12.57
CA LEU A 20 17.00 14.28 11.69
C LEU A 20 18.28 13.82 12.38
N ALA A 21 18.93 14.71 13.14
CA ALA A 21 20.12 14.36 13.93
C ALA A 21 19.81 13.24 14.94
N GLY A 22 18.68 13.34 15.63
CA GLY A 22 18.25 12.36 16.61
C GLY A 22 17.97 10.97 16.00
N VAL A 23 17.29 10.92 14.86
CA VAL A 23 16.91 9.65 14.23
C VAL A 23 18.06 9.00 13.45
N LEU A 24 18.97 9.79 12.88
CA LEU A 24 20.14 9.30 12.13
C LEU A 24 21.39 9.14 13.00
N GLY A 25 21.32 9.47 14.30
CA GLY A 25 22.43 9.30 15.23
C GLY A 25 23.64 10.19 14.96
N VAL A 26 23.44 11.36 14.33
CA VAL A 26 24.51 12.33 14.02
C VAL A 26 24.41 13.57 14.92
N ALA A 27 25.45 14.40 14.95
CA ALA A 27 25.36 15.67 15.67
C ALA A 27 24.49 16.68 14.89
N VAL A 28 23.76 17.54 15.60
CA VAL A 28 22.89 18.55 14.97
C VAL A 28 23.67 19.49 14.04
N GLN A 29 24.93 19.79 14.37
CA GLN A 29 25.79 20.60 13.50
C GLN A 29 26.20 19.91 12.19
N ASP A 30 26.04 18.58 12.11
CA ASP A 30 26.37 17.79 10.91
C ASP A 30 25.11 17.57 10.04
N VAL A 31 24.03 18.32 10.29
CA VAL A 31 22.79 18.34 9.52
C VAL A 31 22.60 19.73 8.90
N ASP A 32 22.71 19.81 7.58
CA ASP A 32 22.43 21.02 6.80
C ASP A 32 20.94 21.04 6.42
N VAL A 33 20.24 22.12 6.75
CA VAL A 33 18.81 22.30 6.39
C VAL A 33 18.66 23.61 5.63
N ALA A 34 18.24 23.53 4.36
CA ALA A 34 18.11 24.70 3.49
C ALA A 34 16.77 24.71 2.73
N ASP A 35 16.26 25.92 2.53
CA ASP A 35 15.15 26.19 1.60
C ASP A 35 15.67 26.02 0.16
N ALA A 36 14.97 25.26 -0.69
CA ALA A 36 15.34 25.05 -2.09
C ALA A 36 15.39 26.37 -2.89
N ASP A 37 14.52 27.32 -2.55
CA ASP A 37 14.46 28.64 -3.19
C ASP A 37 15.37 29.68 -2.49
N GLY A 38 16.05 29.26 -1.41
CA GLY A 38 16.97 30.08 -0.62
C GLY A 38 18.40 30.13 -1.18
N ASP A 39 19.30 30.72 -0.39
CA ASP A 39 20.73 30.83 -0.72
C ASP A 39 21.45 29.48 -0.65
N GLN A 40 21.69 28.87 -1.82
CA GLN A 40 22.38 27.59 -1.95
C GLN A 40 23.91 27.69 -1.80
N GLU A 41 24.51 28.88 -1.90
CA GLU A 41 25.97 29.03 -1.80
C GLU A 41 26.48 28.82 -0.37
N SER A 42 25.61 29.06 0.61
CA SER A 42 25.92 28.95 2.03
C SER A 42 25.79 27.54 2.61
N ARG A 43 25.33 26.56 1.81
CA ARG A 43 25.06 25.19 2.27
C ARG A 43 26.33 24.43 2.60
N ASP A 44 26.27 23.65 3.66
CA ASP A 44 27.32 22.70 4.00
C ASP A 44 27.11 21.37 3.26
N TRP A 45 27.60 21.30 2.03
CA TRP A 45 27.51 20.10 1.18
C TRP A 45 28.27 18.88 1.73
N GLU A 46 29.18 19.11 2.70
CA GLU A 46 29.95 18.05 3.37
C GLU A 46 29.26 17.55 4.65
N ALA A 47 28.10 18.10 5.01
CA ALA A 47 27.32 17.64 6.14
C ALA A 47 26.93 16.17 5.97
N ALA A 48 26.83 15.47 7.10
CA ALA A 48 26.44 14.06 7.12
C ALA A 48 25.02 13.83 6.59
N VAL A 49 24.15 14.83 6.78
CA VAL A 49 22.77 14.82 6.32
C VAL A 49 22.46 16.16 5.65
N LEU A 50 21.99 16.09 4.41
CA LEU A 50 21.49 17.23 3.66
C LEU A 50 19.96 17.17 3.64
N CYS A 51 19.31 18.21 4.12
CA CYS A 51 17.86 18.34 4.13
C CYS A 51 17.50 19.58 3.29
N THR A 52 16.77 19.36 2.21
CA THR A 52 16.24 20.44 1.38
C THR A 52 14.74 20.48 1.56
N TYR A 53 14.16 21.65 1.82
CA TYR A 53 12.70 21.79 1.88
C TYR A 53 12.22 22.86 0.91
N HIS A 54 11.01 22.71 0.40
CA HIS A 54 10.37 23.73 -0.43
C HIS A 54 8.88 23.84 -0.12
N GLY A 55 8.35 25.06 -0.22
CA GLY A 55 6.96 25.38 0.09
C GLY A 55 5.98 24.76 -0.90
N LEU A 56 4.92 24.13 -0.40
CA LEU A 56 3.82 23.58 -1.17
C LEU A 56 2.54 24.43 -1.03
N ARG A 57 1.55 24.12 -1.86
CA ARG A 57 0.21 24.73 -1.82
C ARG A 57 -0.84 23.66 -1.55
N GLY A 58 -1.88 24.02 -0.81
CA GLY A 58 -3.01 23.13 -0.53
C GLY A 58 -2.96 22.60 0.90
N ASP A 59 -3.22 21.31 1.08
CA ASP A 59 -3.23 20.63 2.38
C ASP A 59 -1.83 20.33 2.92
N LEU A 60 -0.79 20.51 2.08
CA LEU A 60 0.60 20.31 2.44
C LEU A 60 1.35 21.66 2.52
N ALA A 61 2.21 21.80 3.52
CA ALA A 61 3.04 22.97 3.75
C ALA A 61 4.43 22.86 3.10
N PHE A 62 5.10 21.72 3.26
CA PHE A 62 6.45 21.50 2.71
C PHE A 62 6.63 20.12 2.12
N SER A 63 7.41 20.05 1.06
CA SER A 63 8.15 18.84 0.64
C SER A 63 9.56 18.93 1.20
N ILE A 64 10.07 17.81 1.67
CA ILE A 64 11.35 17.70 2.36
C ILE A 64 12.11 16.51 1.76
N ASP A 65 13.21 16.82 1.08
CA ASP A 65 14.11 15.83 0.50
C ASP A 65 15.32 15.69 1.43
N VAL A 66 15.50 14.51 2.02
CA VAL A 66 16.59 14.23 2.96
C VAL A 66 17.55 13.24 2.34
N TYR A 67 18.82 13.63 2.25
CA TYR A 67 19.90 12.78 1.80
C TYR A 67 20.88 12.50 2.94
N ALA A 68 20.94 11.24 3.39
CA ALA A 68 21.95 10.77 4.33
C ALA A 68 23.15 10.18 3.56
N GLN A 69 24.35 10.68 3.86
CA GLN A 69 25.61 10.22 3.26
C GLN A 69 25.87 8.74 3.55
N GLU A 70 26.60 8.06 2.68
CA GLU A 70 26.87 6.61 2.79
C GLU A 70 27.60 6.21 4.07
N PHE A 71 28.37 7.11 4.68
CA PHE A 71 29.11 6.86 5.92
C PHE A 71 28.23 6.95 7.19
N VAL A 72 27.00 7.47 7.08
CA VAL A 72 26.05 7.45 8.19
C VAL A 72 25.61 6.01 8.40
N ALA A 73 26.00 5.44 9.55
CA ALA A 73 25.67 4.07 9.91
C ALA A 73 24.19 3.93 10.30
N ASP A 74 23.65 2.72 10.15
CA ASP A 74 22.32 2.33 10.62
C ASP A 74 21.19 3.28 10.17
N GLN A 75 21.08 3.49 8.85
CA GLN A 75 20.05 4.33 8.24
C GLN A 75 18.66 3.68 8.47
N PRO A 76 17.75 4.34 9.22
CA PRO A 76 16.46 3.79 9.61
C PRO A 76 15.48 3.73 8.44
N ALA A 77 14.37 3.02 8.61
CA ALA A 77 13.31 3.02 7.63
C ALA A 77 12.66 4.42 7.51
N GLU A 78 12.15 4.76 6.32
CA GLU A 78 11.51 6.06 6.08
C GLU A 78 10.33 6.32 7.03
N SER A 79 9.58 5.27 7.40
CA SER A 79 8.50 5.34 8.38
C SER A 79 8.97 5.76 9.78
N GLU A 80 10.18 5.40 10.19
CA GLU A 80 10.78 5.80 11.46
C GLU A 80 11.21 7.27 11.43
N VAL A 81 11.82 7.71 10.32
CA VAL A 81 12.17 9.12 10.09
C VAL A 81 10.91 10.00 10.11
N ALA A 82 9.87 9.59 9.39
CA ALA A 82 8.59 10.29 9.34
C ALA A 82 7.94 10.37 10.74
N ALA A 83 7.96 9.28 11.53
CA ALA A 83 7.40 9.26 12.87
C ALA A 83 8.14 10.19 13.85
N VAL A 84 9.48 10.20 13.81
CA VAL A 84 10.28 11.09 14.65
C VAL A 84 10.06 12.55 14.26
N LEU A 85 10.04 12.84 12.96
CA LEU A 85 9.78 14.19 12.46
C LEU A 85 8.38 14.67 12.83
N ALA A 86 7.34 13.84 12.65
CA ALA A 86 5.96 14.18 13.00
C ALA A 86 5.82 14.57 14.47
N LYS A 87 6.42 13.76 15.35
CA LYS A 87 6.42 14.01 16.79
C LYS A 87 7.19 15.28 17.16
N ALA A 88 8.37 15.50 16.57
CA ALA A 88 9.21 16.65 16.88
C ALA A 88 8.60 17.97 16.37
N ALA A 89 7.98 17.92 15.20
CA ALA A 89 7.36 19.07 14.55
C ALA A 89 5.94 19.36 15.03
N GLY A 90 5.26 18.37 15.63
CA GLY A 90 3.87 18.50 16.05
C GLY A 90 2.92 18.64 14.87
N THR A 91 3.26 18.03 13.72
CA THR A 91 2.45 17.96 12.51
C THR A 91 2.45 16.54 11.94
N THR A 92 1.44 16.21 11.15
CA THR A 92 1.39 15.00 10.35
C THR A 92 2.44 15.05 9.24
N VAL A 93 3.15 13.94 9.05
CA VAL A 93 4.16 13.74 8.01
C VAL A 93 3.71 12.62 7.08
N LEU A 94 3.74 12.86 5.78
CA LEU A 94 3.46 11.86 4.75
C LEU A 94 4.76 11.36 4.11
N PHE A 95 4.77 10.09 3.69
CA PHE A 95 5.87 9.48 2.93
C PHE A 95 5.30 8.46 1.92
N PRO A 96 5.99 8.18 0.80
CA PRO A 96 5.51 7.28 -0.24
C PRO A 96 5.16 5.88 0.30
N ALA A 97 4.07 5.29 -0.20
CA ALA A 97 3.79 3.88 0.03
C ALA A 97 4.38 3.05 -1.13
N ASP A 98 5.48 2.33 -0.87
CA ASP A 98 6.22 1.50 -1.87
C ASP A 98 5.35 0.52 -2.68
N GLU A 99 4.16 0.17 -2.16
CA GLU A 99 3.29 -0.90 -2.66
C GLU A 99 2.02 -0.41 -3.39
N ALA A 100 1.91 0.89 -3.68
CA ALA A 100 0.66 1.52 -4.05
C ALA A 100 0.79 2.44 -5.29
N PRO A 101 -0.31 2.88 -5.94
CA PRO A 101 -0.22 3.81 -7.06
C PRO A 101 0.43 5.13 -6.59
N PRO A 102 1.01 5.94 -7.49
CA PRO A 102 1.77 7.14 -7.10
C PRO A 102 1.05 8.16 -6.20
N SER A 103 -0.28 8.07 -6.11
CA SER A 103 -1.12 8.91 -5.26
C SER A 103 -1.30 8.40 -3.82
N ALA A 104 -0.80 7.21 -3.48
CA ALA A 104 -0.98 6.63 -2.15
C ALA A 104 0.26 6.87 -1.27
N TYR A 105 0.02 7.48 -0.12
CA TYR A 105 1.03 7.82 0.86
C TYR A 105 0.68 7.19 2.21
N TRP A 106 1.69 6.94 3.02
CA TRP A 106 1.51 6.79 4.45
C TRP A 106 1.48 8.17 5.10
N ALA A 107 0.69 8.34 6.14
CA ALA A 107 0.60 9.52 6.97
C ALA A 107 0.83 9.12 8.44
N VAL A 108 1.80 9.77 9.09
CA VAL A 108 2.12 9.59 10.51
C VAL A 108 1.76 10.84 11.26
N THR A 109 0.85 10.71 12.23
CA THR A 109 0.46 11.81 13.12
C THR A 109 1.49 12.01 14.25
N PRO A 110 1.51 13.19 14.90
CA PRO A 110 2.37 13.45 16.07
C PRO A 110 2.16 12.46 17.22
N GLU A 111 0.95 11.90 17.36
CA GLU A 111 0.59 10.89 18.35
C GLU A 111 1.08 9.47 18.00
N GLY A 112 1.64 9.29 16.80
CA GLY A 112 2.16 8.01 16.31
C GLY A 112 1.13 7.11 15.62
N MET A 113 -0.08 7.62 15.34
CA MET A 113 -1.01 6.90 14.44
C MET A 113 -0.43 6.91 13.03
N LEU A 114 -0.32 5.72 12.45
CA LEU A 114 0.05 5.49 11.05
C LEU A 114 -1.22 5.11 10.27
N THR A 115 -1.53 5.85 9.21
CA THR A 115 -2.68 5.60 8.33
C THR A 115 -2.29 5.86 6.88
N ARG A 116 -3.03 5.30 5.92
CA ARG A 116 -2.86 5.68 4.52
C ARG A 116 -3.62 6.96 4.19
N ALA A 117 -3.11 7.68 3.20
CA ALA A 117 -3.66 8.90 2.64
C ALA A 117 -3.59 8.87 1.10
N ARG A 118 -4.59 9.45 0.43
CA ARG A 118 -4.59 9.68 -1.01
C ARG A 118 -4.26 11.14 -1.29
N LEU A 119 -3.18 11.38 -2.01
CA LEU A 119 -2.70 12.69 -2.41
C LEU A 119 -2.93 12.91 -3.90
N GLU A 120 -3.58 14.03 -4.25
CA GLU A 120 -3.86 14.42 -5.62
C GLU A 120 -3.28 15.82 -5.89
N PRO A 121 -2.32 15.96 -6.83
CA PRO A 121 -1.89 17.26 -7.32
C PRO A 121 -2.92 17.83 -8.32
N SER A 122 -3.15 19.15 -8.29
CA SER A 122 -3.92 19.83 -9.34
C SER A 122 -3.11 19.99 -10.63
N ASP A 123 -3.80 20.28 -11.74
CA ASP A 123 -3.19 20.61 -13.03
C ASP A 123 -2.62 22.05 -13.09
N ASP A 124 -2.57 22.77 -11.96
CA ASP A 124 -2.03 24.14 -11.89
C ASP A 124 -0.49 24.14 -11.86
N GLU A 125 0.12 25.29 -12.19
CA GLU A 125 1.57 25.50 -12.09
C GLU A 125 1.89 26.70 -11.17
N PRO A 126 2.50 26.48 -10.00
CA PRO A 126 2.80 25.18 -9.39
C PRO A 126 1.54 24.47 -8.85
N PRO A 127 1.57 23.12 -8.73
CA PRO A 127 0.41 22.32 -8.37
C PRO A 127 -0.07 22.60 -6.94
N VAL A 128 -1.38 22.45 -6.74
CA VAL A 128 -2.01 22.45 -5.42
C VAL A 128 -2.25 21.00 -5.00
N PHE A 129 -1.67 20.61 -3.88
CA PHE A 129 -1.76 19.26 -3.34
C PHE A 129 -2.94 19.14 -2.39
N THR A 130 -3.86 18.22 -2.69
CA THR A 130 -5.05 17.95 -1.87
C THR A 130 -5.00 16.53 -1.35
N VAL A 131 -5.19 16.34 -0.05
CA VAL A 131 -5.39 15.01 0.52
C VAL A 131 -6.87 14.68 0.46
N THR A 132 -7.27 13.91 -0.56
CA THR A 132 -8.69 13.66 -0.84
C THR A 132 -9.30 12.63 0.09
N ALA A 133 -8.49 11.69 0.61
CA ALA A 133 -8.96 10.63 1.48
C ALA A 133 -7.89 10.08 2.44
N VAL A 134 -8.33 9.45 3.54
CA VAL A 134 -7.50 8.76 4.54
C VAL A 134 -8.19 7.50 5.06
N GLU A 135 -7.44 6.48 5.48
CA GLU A 135 -8.03 5.24 6.05
C GLU A 135 -8.46 5.39 7.52
N ALA A 136 -7.87 6.34 8.26
CA ALA A 136 -8.25 6.69 9.63
C ALA A 136 -8.30 8.22 9.79
N PRO A 137 -9.18 8.75 10.66
CA PRO A 137 -9.33 10.20 10.84
C PRO A 137 -8.02 10.88 11.26
N VAL A 138 -7.56 11.86 10.47
CA VAL A 138 -6.39 12.68 10.78
C VAL A 138 -6.86 14.10 11.14
N PRO A 139 -6.64 14.60 12.37
CA PRO A 139 -7.16 15.90 12.81
C PRO A 139 -6.73 17.09 11.95
N GLU A 140 -5.52 17.06 11.40
CA GLU A 140 -4.97 18.13 10.55
C GLU A 140 -5.49 18.10 9.11
N LEU A 141 -6.21 17.05 8.71
CA LEU A 141 -6.78 16.88 7.38
C LEU A 141 -8.31 16.75 7.45
N PRO A 142 -9.04 17.76 7.95
CA PRO A 142 -10.48 17.68 8.17
C PRO A 142 -11.31 17.60 6.88
N GLY A 143 -10.71 17.91 5.73
CA GLY A 143 -11.34 17.80 4.41
C GLY A 143 -11.23 16.40 3.78
N ALA A 144 -10.35 15.54 4.30
CA ALA A 144 -10.13 14.21 3.75
C ALA A 144 -11.31 13.28 4.08
N VAL A 145 -11.80 12.56 3.08
CA VAL A 145 -12.83 11.53 3.28
C VAL A 145 -12.21 10.33 3.98
N VAL A 146 -12.82 9.86 5.06
CA VAL A 146 -12.39 8.62 5.73
C VAL A 146 -12.97 7.43 4.96
N GLU A 147 -12.15 6.74 4.20
CA GLU A 147 -12.52 5.56 3.42
C GLU A 147 -11.36 4.57 3.30
N ARG A 148 -11.67 3.31 2.98
CA ARG A 148 -10.67 2.27 2.75
C ARG A 148 -10.28 2.20 1.28
N PHE A 149 -8.99 2.03 0.97
CA PHE A 149 -8.49 2.10 -0.41
C PHE A 149 -8.50 0.75 -1.13
N ALA A 150 -9.54 0.50 -1.92
CA ALA A 150 -9.73 -0.76 -2.65
C ALA A 150 -8.60 -1.03 -3.66
N GLU A 151 -8.03 0.03 -4.24
CA GLU A 151 -6.90 -0.04 -5.16
C GLU A 151 -5.66 -0.65 -4.51
N ILE A 152 -5.43 -0.41 -3.22
CA ILE A 152 -4.24 -0.96 -2.56
C ILE A 152 -4.43 -2.44 -2.22
N VAL A 153 -5.65 -2.84 -1.83
CA VAL A 153 -5.97 -4.27 -1.67
C VAL A 153 -5.85 -5.01 -3.01
N ARG A 154 -6.18 -4.34 -4.13
CA ARG A 154 -6.02 -4.88 -5.49
C ARG A 154 -4.57 -5.06 -5.88
N GLU A 155 -3.67 -4.18 -5.42
CA GLU A 155 -2.23 -4.22 -5.73
C GLU A 155 -1.44 -5.23 -4.89
N GLN A 156 -2.00 -5.72 -3.79
CA GLN A 156 -1.38 -6.80 -3.01
C GLN A 156 -1.14 -8.06 -3.87
N ARG A 157 0.12 -8.52 -3.87
CA ARG A 157 0.58 -9.71 -4.59
C ARG A 157 1.16 -10.73 -3.60
N PRO A 158 0.32 -11.39 -2.79
CA PRO A 158 0.81 -12.51 -1.99
C PRO A 158 1.39 -13.58 -2.93
N GLU A 159 2.36 -14.34 -2.42
CA GLU A 159 2.96 -15.44 -3.17
C GLU A 159 1.90 -16.47 -3.58
N THR A 160 2.04 -17.01 -4.80
CA THR A 160 1.13 -18.00 -5.37
C THR A 160 1.86 -19.29 -5.73
N PRO A 161 2.47 -19.99 -4.76
CA PRO A 161 3.36 -21.12 -5.03
C PRO A 161 2.67 -22.26 -5.78
N VAL A 162 1.37 -22.49 -5.57
CA VAL A 162 0.64 -23.57 -6.24
C VAL A 162 0.42 -23.23 -7.71
N ALA A 163 -0.04 -22.01 -8.00
CA ALA A 163 -0.23 -21.50 -9.34
C ALA A 163 1.11 -21.39 -10.09
N ASP A 164 2.15 -20.88 -9.43
CA ASP A 164 3.48 -20.70 -10.01
C ASP A 164 4.10 -22.04 -10.38
N ALA A 165 4.04 -23.04 -9.48
CA ALA A 165 4.51 -24.39 -9.76
C ALA A 165 3.73 -25.04 -10.91
N PHE A 166 2.40 -24.85 -10.95
CA PHE A 166 1.58 -25.37 -12.05
C PHE A 166 1.97 -24.72 -13.38
N LEU A 167 2.04 -23.39 -13.45
CA LEU A 167 2.37 -22.64 -14.66
C LEU A 167 3.77 -22.98 -15.18
N ALA A 168 4.74 -23.16 -14.28
CA ALA A 168 6.08 -23.63 -14.64
C ALA A 168 6.07 -25.04 -15.26
N SER A 169 5.06 -25.87 -14.95
CA SER A 169 4.92 -27.22 -15.47
C SER A 169 4.17 -27.34 -16.80
N VAL A 170 3.50 -26.27 -17.26
CA VAL A 170 2.63 -26.27 -18.47
C VAL A 170 2.97 -25.14 -19.46
N THR A 171 4.25 -24.83 -19.62
CA THR A 171 4.77 -23.71 -20.43
C THR A 171 4.28 -23.64 -21.88
N GLU A 172 3.79 -24.75 -22.45
CA GLU A 172 3.23 -24.83 -23.80
C GLU A 172 1.78 -24.30 -23.91
N PHE A 173 1.11 -24.04 -22.78
CA PHE A 173 -0.29 -23.62 -22.72
C PHE A 173 -0.46 -22.41 -21.78
N PRO A 174 -0.27 -21.18 -22.29
CA PRO A 174 -0.41 -19.98 -21.46
C PRO A 174 -1.86 -19.86 -20.95
N LEU A 175 -2.01 -19.89 -19.63
CA LEU A 175 -3.25 -19.52 -18.96
C LEU A 175 -3.26 -18.02 -18.69
N ASP A 176 -4.45 -17.43 -18.65
CA ASP A 176 -4.72 -16.00 -18.51
C ASP A 176 -4.50 -15.45 -17.08
N GLY A 177 -3.77 -16.17 -16.24
CA GLY A 177 -3.50 -15.77 -14.85
C GLY A 177 -4.69 -15.99 -13.90
N SER A 178 -5.82 -16.52 -14.36
CA SER A 178 -6.99 -16.77 -13.49
C SER A 178 -6.66 -17.69 -12.31
N LEU A 179 -5.74 -18.65 -12.48
CA LEU A 179 -5.27 -19.53 -11.41
C LEU A 179 -4.51 -18.77 -10.32
N VAL A 180 -3.65 -17.83 -10.73
CA VAL A 180 -2.93 -16.94 -9.81
C VAL A 180 -3.93 -16.08 -9.06
N VAL A 181 -4.92 -15.52 -9.76
CA VAL A 181 -5.97 -14.70 -9.15
C VAL A 181 -6.78 -15.50 -8.11
N TRP A 182 -7.10 -16.77 -8.42
CA TRP A 182 -7.82 -17.65 -7.51
C TRP A 182 -7.00 -18.03 -6.28
N GLU A 183 -5.72 -18.39 -6.44
CA GLU A 183 -4.87 -18.67 -5.28
C GLU A 183 -4.68 -17.41 -4.40
N ARG A 184 -4.53 -16.22 -4.99
CA ARG A 184 -4.36 -14.98 -4.22
C ARG A 184 -5.49 -14.73 -3.22
N VAL A 185 -6.75 -14.89 -3.64
CA VAL A 185 -7.88 -14.66 -2.72
C VAL A 185 -7.90 -15.67 -1.58
N ILE A 186 -7.48 -16.91 -1.86
CA ILE A 186 -7.37 -17.97 -0.84
C ILE A 186 -6.26 -17.62 0.15
N ARG A 187 -5.08 -17.20 -0.33
CA ARG A 187 -3.96 -16.80 0.53
C ARG A 187 -4.28 -15.58 1.39
N GLN A 188 -4.96 -14.59 0.82
CA GLN A 188 -5.43 -13.43 1.58
C GLN A 188 -6.47 -13.83 2.63
N MET A 189 -7.33 -14.79 2.33
CA MET A 189 -8.28 -15.31 3.32
C MET A 189 -7.58 -16.09 4.44
N GLU A 190 -6.60 -16.94 4.11
CA GLU A 190 -5.79 -17.68 5.10
C GLU A 190 -5.00 -16.75 6.03
N SER A 191 -4.54 -15.60 5.54
CA SER A 191 -3.83 -14.60 6.33
C SER A 191 -4.75 -13.73 7.20
N GLY A 192 -6.07 -13.96 7.18
CA GLY A 192 -7.04 -13.10 7.84
C GLY A 192 -7.11 -11.70 7.20
N TRP A 193 -6.90 -11.62 5.89
CA TRP A 193 -6.90 -10.41 5.07
C TRP A 193 -5.73 -9.47 5.33
N ALA A 194 -4.65 -9.97 5.94
CA ALA A 194 -3.43 -9.19 6.16
C ALA A 194 -2.81 -8.72 4.82
N PRO A 195 -2.16 -7.54 4.79
CA PRO A 195 -1.95 -6.62 5.92
C PRO A 195 -3.15 -5.71 6.23
N SER A 196 -4.12 -5.60 5.31
CA SER A 196 -5.20 -4.62 5.42
C SER A 196 -6.31 -4.99 6.42
N GLY A 197 -6.48 -6.26 6.74
CA GLY A 197 -7.58 -6.75 7.59
C GLY A 197 -8.97 -6.62 6.93
N TRP A 198 -9.04 -6.28 5.64
CA TRP A 198 -10.27 -6.09 4.89
C TRP A 198 -10.11 -6.44 3.40
N TYR A 199 -11.23 -6.58 2.70
CA TYR A 199 -11.26 -6.92 1.28
C TYR A 199 -12.52 -6.36 0.62
N PRO A 200 -12.42 -5.61 -0.50
CA PRO A 200 -13.58 -5.07 -1.19
C PRO A 200 -14.49 -6.20 -1.71
N ALA A 201 -15.81 -6.05 -1.52
CA ALA A 201 -16.80 -7.02 -2.01
C ALA A 201 -16.77 -7.18 -3.54
N ASP A 202 -16.60 -6.08 -4.28
CA ASP A 202 -16.48 -6.11 -5.74
C ASP A 202 -15.19 -6.81 -6.17
N LEU A 203 -14.08 -6.59 -5.46
CA LEU A 203 -12.83 -7.31 -5.73
C LEU A 203 -13.03 -8.80 -5.47
N TYR A 204 -13.69 -9.20 -4.37
CA TYR A 204 -13.99 -10.61 -4.09
C TYR A 204 -14.81 -11.25 -5.21
N ARG A 205 -15.82 -10.53 -5.73
CA ARG A 205 -16.61 -10.95 -6.89
C ARG A 205 -15.73 -11.19 -8.12
N GLU A 206 -14.81 -10.27 -8.45
CA GLU A 206 -13.85 -10.45 -9.55
C GLU A 206 -13.01 -11.73 -9.36
N ARG A 207 -12.68 -12.11 -8.11
CA ARG A 207 -11.94 -13.37 -7.83
C ARG A 207 -12.80 -14.62 -8.04
N LEU A 208 -14.09 -14.56 -7.72
CA LEU A 208 -15.03 -15.65 -8.01
C LEU A 208 -15.24 -15.82 -9.53
N GLU A 209 -15.26 -14.73 -10.29
CA GLU A 209 -15.33 -14.75 -11.75
C GLU A 209 -14.08 -15.37 -12.38
N ALA A 210 -12.89 -15.12 -11.80
CA ALA A 210 -11.67 -15.82 -12.22
C ALA A 210 -11.78 -17.34 -12.03
N ARG A 211 -12.51 -17.80 -11.00
CA ARG A 211 -12.78 -19.23 -10.80
C ARG A 211 -13.77 -19.80 -11.82
N ASP A 212 -14.75 -19.01 -12.27
CA ASP A 212 -15.61 -19.37 -13.42
C ASP A 212 -14.77 -19.50 -14.71
N ALA A 213 -13.89 -18.54 -15.00
CA ALA A 213 -13.00 -18.59 -16.16
C ALA A 213 -12.12 -19.86 -16.17
N LEU A 214 -11.60 -20.28 -15.00
CA LEU A 214 -10.87 -21.54 -14.87
C LEU A 214 -11.74 -22.77 -15.17
N ALA A 215 -13.00 -22.77 -14.76
CA ALA A 215 -13.93 -23.87 -15.02
C ALA A 215 -14.27 -23.99 -16.51
N GLU A 216 -14.50 -22.86 -17.19
CA GLU A 216 -14.76 -22.81 -18.62
C GLU A 216 -13.52 -23.28 -19.41
N ARG A 217 -12.34 -22.75 -19.07
CA ARG A 217 -11.09 -23.05 -19.76
C ARG A 217 -10.65 -24.49 -19.62
N ALA A 218 -10.96 -25.16 -18.50
CA ALA A 218 -10.63 -26.56 -18.28
C ALA A 218 -11.20 -27.48 -19.39
N GLY A 219 -12.32 -27.12 -20.02
CA GLY A 219 -12.90 -27.87 -21.13
C GLY A 219 -12.14 -27.74 -22.46
N GLU A 220 -11.27 -26.74 -22.58
CA GLU A 220 -10.52 -26.42 -23.80
C GLU A 220 -9.06 -26.91 -23.75
N LEU A 221 -8.61 -27.35 -22.56
CA LEU A 221 -7.26 -27.83 -22.34
C LEU A 221 -7.08 -29.30 -22.77
N PRO A 222 -5.86 -29.71 -23.18
CA PRO A 222 -5.56 -31.12 -23.38
C PRO A 222 -5.87 -31.94 -22.13
N ALA A 223 -6.39 -33.16 -22.29
CA ALA A 223 -6.87 -33.98 -21.18
C ALA A 223 -5.86 -34.15 -20.03
N VAL A 224 -4.57 -34.28 -20.36
CA VAL A 224 -3.48 -34.39 -19.35
C VAL A 224 -3.32 -33.09 -18.55
N VAL A 225 -3.40 -31.93 -19.21
CA VAL A 225 -3.30 -30.61 -18.57
C VAL A 225 -4.55 -30.33 -17.75
N ALA A 226 -5.74 -30.64 -18.29
CA ALA A 226 -7.02 -30.50 -17.60
C ALA A 226 -7.08 -31.35 -16.32
N ALA A 227 -6.56 -32.59 -16.36
CA ALA A 227 -6.50 -33.45 -15.18
C ALA A 227 -5.62 -32.86 -14.06
N ARG A 228 -4.42 -32.36 -14.41
CA ARG A 228 -3.52 -31.69 -13.46
C ARG A 228 -4.11 -30.40 -12.91
N LEU A 229 -4.73 -29.58 -13.76
CA LEU A 229 -5.43 -28.38 -13.32
C LEU A 229 -6.55 -28.75 -12.35
N GLY A 230 -7.30 -29.82 -12.61
CA GLY A 230 -8.34 -30.31 -11.72
C GLY A 230 -7.82 -30.79 -10.36
N GLU A 231 -6.58 -31.30 -10.28
CA GLU A 231 -5.93 -31.63 -9.01
C GLU A 231 -5.58 -30.38 -8.21
N VAL A 232 -4.95 -29.40 -8.87
CA VAL A 232 -4.61 -28.11 -8.27
C VAL A 232 -5.86 -27.37 -7.78
N LEU A 233 -6.91 -27.30 -8.61
CA LEU A 233 -8.16 -26.65 -8.25
C LEU A 233 -8.81 -27.34 -7.04
N ARG A 234 -8.74 -28.66 -6.94
CA ARG A 234 -9.30 -29.39 -5.79
C ARG A 234 -8.60 -29.05 -4.48
N GLU A 235 -7.29 -28.85 -4.52
CA GLU A 235 -6.52 -28.41 -3.35
C GLU A 235 -6.92 -27.00 -2.93
N LEU A 236 -6.89 -26.05 -3.86
CA LEU A 236 -7.27 -24.65 -3.62
C LEU A 236 -8.74 -24.52 -3.17
N ASP A 237 -9.65 -25.23 -3.83
CA ASP A 237 -11.08 -25.22 -3.51
C ASP A 237 -11.34 -25.80 -2.10
N ALA A 238 -10.54 -26.77 -1.63
CA ALA A 238 -10.67 -27.30 -0.27
C ALA A 238 -10.28 -26.26 0.79
N ILE A 239 -9.21 -25.48 0.54
CA ILE A 239 -8.81 -24.37 1.42
C ILE A 239 -9.88 -23.28 1.40
N PHE A 240 -10.40 -22.96 0.20
CA PHE A 240 -11.48 -21.99 0.06
C PHE A 240 -12.72 -22.39 0.87
N VAL A 241 -13.13 -23.66 0.80
CA VAL A 241 -14.26 -24.20 1.58
C VAL A 241 -14.00 -24.08 3.09
N ALA A 242 -12.77 -24.35 3.54
CA ALA A 242 -12.42 -24.27 4.96
C ALA A 242 -12.47 -22.83 5.51
N GLY A 243 -12.15 -21.82 4.68
CA GLY A 243 -12.19 -20.40 5.06
C GLY A 243 -13.54 -19.72 4.88
N THR A 244 -14.57 -20.45 4.44
CA THR A 244 -15.89 -19.88 4.11
C THR A 244 -17.03 -20.68 4.75
N GLU A 245 -18.19 -20.04 4.95
CA GLU A 245 -19.46 -20.67 5.31
C GLU A 245 -20.44 -20.69 4.15
N ASP A 246 -21.55 -21.42 4.30
CA ASP A 246 -22.61 -21.47 3.29
C ASP A 246 -23.38 -20.14 3.25
N ASP A 247 -23.52 -19.58 2.04
CA ASP A 247 -24.28 -18.37 1.73
C ASP A 247 -25.37 -18.71 0.70
N PRO A 248 -26.48 -19.36 1.14
CA PRO A 248 -27.52 -19.83 0.24
C PRO A 248 -28.25 -18.69 -0.48
N ASP A 249 -28.25 -17.49 0.12
CA ASP A 249 -28.87 -16.30 -0.45
C ASP A 249 -27.97 -15.68 -1.55
N GLY A 250 -26.69 -16.05 -1.60
CA GLY A 250 -25.74 -15.59 -2.60
C GLY A 250 -25.56 -14.08 -2.52
N SER A 251 -25.13 -13.59 -1.35
CA SER A 251 -25.04 -12.16 -1.04
C SER A 251 -24.22 -11.33 -2.05
N LEU A 252 -23.27 -11.96 -2.74
CA LEU A 252 -22.43 -11.33 -3.79
C LEU A 252 -22.70 -11.85 -5.21
N ARG A 253 -23.81 -12.55 -5.44
CA ARG A 253 -24.04 -13.29 -6.68
C ARG A 253 -24.21 -12.38 -7.90
N GLY A 254 -23.48 -12.72 -8.97
CA GLY A 254 -23.70 -12.22 -10.34
C GLY A 254 -24.67 -13.09 -11.16
N ARG A 255 -24.46 -13.19 -12.47
CA ARG A 255 -25.23 -14.11 -13.34
C ARG A 255 -24.74 -15.57 -13.30
N HIS A 256 -23.77 -15.87 -12.46
CA HIS A 256 -22.98 -17.10 -12.47
C HIS A 256 -23.52 -18.17 -11.48
N ALA A 257 -23.10 -19.41 -11.68
CA ALA A 257 -23.74 -20.59 -11.10
C ALA A 257 -22.79 -21.58 -10.39
N GLY A 258 -21.47 -21.33 -10.36
CA GLY A 258 -20.52 -22.17 -9.64
C GLY A 258 -20.85 -22.27 -8.14
N TRP A 259 -20.54 -23.42 -7.52
CA TRP A 259 -20.87 -23.65 -6.10
C TRP A 259 -20.15 -22.67 -5.16
N TRP A 260 -18.99 -22.13 -5.57
CA TRP A 260 -18.22 -21.13 -4.81
C TRP A 260 -18.97 -19.80 -4.63
N TRP A 261 -19.97 -19.50 -5.46
CA TRP A 261 -20.84 -18.34 -5.31
C TRP A 261 -21.82 -18.44 -4.13
N TYR A 262 -22.01 -19.64 -3.59
CA TYR A 262 -22.85 -19.90 -2.41
C TYR A 262 -22.00 -20.04 -1.15
N ARG A 263 -20.83 -19.39 -1.14
CA ARG A 263 -19.93 -19.38 0.00
C ARG A 263 -19.48 -17.97 0.30
N ARG A 264 -19.33 -17.69 1.59
CA ARG A 264 -18.94 -16.37 2.10
C ARG A 264 -17.81 -16.53 3.12
N PRO A 265 -16.79 -15.66 3.12
CA PRO A 265 -15.74 -15.73 4.12
C PRO A 265 -16.24 -15.36 5.52
N VAL A 266 -15.61 -15.93 6.56
CA VAL A 266 -15.98 -15.69 7.97
C VAL A 266 -14.75 -15.23 8.78
N PRO A 267 -14.74 -13.99 9.31
CA PRO A 267 -15.72 -12.93 9.09
C PRO A 267 -15.66 -12.39 7.66
N ALA A 268 -16.76 -11.81 7.20
CA ALA A 268 -16.80 -11.16 5.91
C ALA A 268 -15.95 -9.88 5.93
N PRO A 269 -14.93 -9.76 5.06
CA PRO A 269 -13.93 -8.69 5.17
C PRO A 269 -14.40 -7.32 4.68
N TRP A 270 -15.61 -7.24 4.14
CA TRP A 270 -16.28 -6.00 3.72
C TRP A 270 -17.34 -5.52 4.72
N ASP A 271 -17.63 -6.29 5.78
CA ASP A 271 -18.62 -5.90 6.81
C ASP A 271 -17.99 -5.12 7.97
N THR A 272 -16.65 -5.12 8.08
CA THR A 272 -15.96 -4.32 9.09
C THR A 272 -15.92 -2.84 8.67
N PRO A 273 -16.34 -1.91 9.53
CA PRO A 273 -16.27 -0.47 9.27
C PRO A 273 -14.82 0.04 9.21
#